data_AF-A0A346D4C1-F1
#
_entry.id   AF-A0A346D4C1-F1
#
_cell.length_a   1.000
_cell.length_b   1.000
_cell.length_c   1.000
_cell.angle_alpha   90.00
_cell.angle_beta   90.00
_cell.angle_gamma   90.00
#
_symmetry.space_group_name_H-M   'P 1'
#
loop_
_entity.id
_entity.type
_entity.pdbx_description
1 polymer ?
#
loop_
_entity_poly.entity_id
_entity_poly.type
_entity_poly.pdbx_seq_one_letter_code
_entity_poly.pdbx_strand_id
1 'polypeptide(L)'
;FGMDYSVRLVRWLLTPSGVWPLIKPNSSSSENIIGYIVRPIALFYMILVIIPMIAEILAQRASRSEIIMLFAPIAYQSTNLMKHVFMMLRKNNIQMSMQHMKSDWEEIDNENDREIMIKNIRIAHKLGFIVTFFTFTALMVYNFII
;
A
#
# COMPACT_ATOMS: atom_id res chain seq x y z
N PHE A 1 -5.81 5.45 22.91
CA PHE A 1 -6.55 4.20 22.57
C PHE A 1 -7.21 4.26 21.19
N GLY A 2 -8.10 5.22 20.93
CA GLY A 2 -8.81 5.33 19.64
C GLY A 2 -7.91 5.47 18.42
N MET A 3 -6.91 6.36 18.53
CA MET A 3 -5.92 6.59 17.47
C MET A 3 -5.12 5.33 17.10
N ASP A 4 -4.53 4.62 18.07
CA ASP A 4 -3.79 3.38 17.80
C ASP A 4 -4.65 2.26 17.19
N TYR A 5 -5.93 2.19 17.56
CA TYR A 5 -6.87 1.27 16.91
C TYR A 5 -7.08 1.68 15.45
N SER A 6 -7.30 2.97 15.18
CA SER A 6 -7.60 3.51 13.85
C SER A 6 -6.54 3.21 12.80
N VAL A 7 -5.26 3.36 13.17
CA VAL A 7 -4.16 3.11 12.23
C VAL A 7 -3.62 1.70 12.25
N ARG A 8 -4.16 0.80 13.08
CA ARG A 8 -3.57 -0.54 13.27
C ARG A 8 -3.40 -1.29 11.95
N LEU A 9 -4.46 -1.35 11.15
CA LEU A 9 -4.43 -2.07 9.87
C LEU A 9 -3.51 -1.38 8.86
N VAL A 10 -3.60 -0.05 8.74
CA VAL A 10 -2.76 0.75 7.84
C VAL A 10 -1.28 0.62 8.20
N ARG A 11 -0.97 0.64 9.51
CA ARG A 11 0.37 0.38 10.04
C ARG A 11 0.87 -0.99 9.63
N TRP A 12 0.06 -2.02 9.84
CA TRP A 12 0.43 -3.39 9.51
C TRP A 12 0.69 -3.58 8.00
N LEU A 13 -0.12 -2.95 7.14
CA LEU A 13 0.03 -3.03 5.68
C LEU A 13 1.22 -2.21 5.14
N LEU A 14 1.49 -1.03 5.71
CA LEU A 14 2.52 -0.12 5.21
C LEU A 14 3.90 -0.32 5.86
N THR A 15 3.99 -1.09 6.95
CA THR A 15 5.28 -1.37 7.59
C THR A 15 6.18 -2.23 6.70
N PRO A 16 5.72 -3.34 6.09
CA PRO A 16 6.55 -4.16 5.20
C PRO A 16 7.06 -3.41 3.96
N SER A 17 6.28 -2.45 3.45
CA SER A 17 6.70 -1.62 2.31
C SER A 17 7.68 -0.50 2.70
N GLY A 18 8.01 -0.36 3.99
CA GLY A 18 8.84 0.73 4.50
C GLY A 18 8.18 2.11 4.39
N VAL A 19 6.89 2.17 4.03
CA VAL A 19 6.13 3.42 3.85
C VAL A 19 5.59 3.93 5.19
N TRP A 20 5.25 3.05 6.13
CA TRP A 20 4.71 3.44 7.44
C TRP A 20 5.60 4.40 8.24
N PRO A 21 6.92 4.15 8.40
CA PRO A 21 7.82 5.05 9.15
C PRO A 21 7.87 6.47 8.57
N LEU A 22 7.49 6.63 7.30
CA LEU A 22 7.49 7.91 6.61
C LEU A 22 6.21 8.71 6.79
N ILE A 23 5.10 8.07 7.18
CA ILE A 23 3.79 8.74 7.32
C ILE A 23 3.44 8.93 8.80
N LYS A 24 4.12 8.21 9.70
CA LYS A 24 3.99 8.38 11.14
C LYS A 24 4.28 9.83 11.56
N PRO A 25 3.33 10.52 12.23
CA PRO A 25 3.59 11.82 12.84
C PRO A 25 4.68 11.65 13.91
N ASN A 26 5.72 12.50 13.89
CA ASN A 26 6.88 12.42 14.78
C ASN A 26 7.76 11.17 14.58
N SER A 27 8.08 10.84 13.32
CA SER A 27 9.07 9.82 13.01
C SER A 27 10.46 10.20 13.54
N SER A 28 11.17 9.24 14.14
CA SER A 28 12.54 9.48 14.59
C SER A 28 13.48 9.69 13.41
N SER A 29 14.62 10.36 13.62
CA SER A 29 15.61 10.57 12.55
C SER A 29 16.07 9.26 11.90
N SER A 30 16.14 8.16 12.64
CA SER A 30 16.47 6.83 12.12
C SER A 30 15.34 6.21 11.27
N GLU A 31 14.08 6.36 11.67
CA GLU A 31 12.91 5.92 10.89
C GLU A 31 12.83 6.65 9.53
N ASN A 32 13.19 7.95 9.52
CA ASN A 32 13.27 8.73 8.28
C ASN A 32 14.39 8.26 7.35
N ILE A 33 15.59 7.98 7.88
CA ILE A 33 16.72 7.46 7.09
C ILE A 33 16.37 6.12 6.45
N ILE A 34 15.77 5.21 7.23
CA ILE A 34 15.31 3.90 6.72
C ILE A 34 14.31 4.11 5.59
N GLY A 35 13.33 4.99 5.77
CA GLY A 35 12.36 5.32 4.71
C GLY A 35 13.02 5.93 3.46
N TYR A 36 14.03 6.77 3.62
CA TYR A 36 14.78 7.35 2.48
C TYR A 36 15.57 6.30 1.69
N ILE A 37 16.07 5.25 2.35
CA ILE A 37 16.84 4.16 1.71
C ILE A 37 15.92 3.09 1.11
N VAL A 38 14.87 2.69 1.83
CA VAL A 38 13.96 1.63 1.38
C VAL A 38 13.17 2.04 0.13
N ARG A 39 12.85 3.33 -0.02
CA ARG A 39 12.13 3.88 -1.18
C ARG A 39 12.79 3.61 -2.53
N PRO A 40 14.03 4.07 -2.80
CA PRO A 40 14.69 3.82 -4.08
C PRO A 40 14.90 2.33 -4.31
N ILE A 41 15.18 1.55 -3.27
CA ILE A 41 15.32 0.09 -3.38
C ILE A 41 14.01 -0.56 -3.82
N ALA A 42 12.88 -0.20 -3.19
CA ALA A 42 11.57 -0.72 -3.55
C ALA A 42 11.15 -0.31 -4.98
N LEU A 43 11.40 0.94 -5.38
CA LEU A 43 11.14 1.40 -6.74
C LEU A 43 12.03 0.68 -7.76
N PHE A 44 13.32 0.53 -7.46
CA PHE A 44 14.26 -0.18 -8.31
C PHE A 44 13.85 -1.64 -8.50
N TYR A 45 13.50 -2.33 -7.42
CA TYR A 45 12.96 -3.69 -7.47
C TYR A 45 11.70 -3.76 -8.34
N MET A 46 10.74 -2.83 -8.16
CA MET A 46 9.51 -2.82 -8.94
C MET A 46 9.76 -2.63 -10.45
N ILE A 47 10.74 -1.78 -10.82
CA ILE A 47 11.14 -1.55 -12.22
C ILE A 47 11.89 -2.75 -12.78
N LEU A 48 12.82 -3.33 -12.01
CA LEU A 48 13.57 -4.52 -12.41
C LEU A 48 12.66 -5.70 -12.74
N VAL A 49 11.52 -5.84 -12.06
CA VAL A 49 10.53 -6.89 -12.35
C VAL A 49 9.85 -6.67 -13.70
N ILE A 50 9.63 -5.42 -14.13
CA ILE A 50 8.97 -5.09 -15.42
C ILE A 50 9.91 -5.33 -16.62
N ILE A 51 11.20 -5.03 -16.47
CA ILE A 51 12.20 -5.13 -17.55
C ILE A 51 12.24 -6.50 -18.25
N PRO A 52 12.35 -7.65 -17.56
CA PRO A 52 12.39 -8.96 -18.21
C PRO A 52 11.09 -9.27 -18.93
N MET A 53 9.93 -8.89 -18.39
CA MET A 53 8.63 -9.11 -19.03
C MET A 53 8.52 -8.33 -20.36
N ILE A 54 9.01 -7.10 -20.40
CA ILE A 54 9.05 -6.31 -21.64
C ILE A 54 10.09 -6.89 -22.61
N ALA A 55 11.25 -7.30 -22.11
CA ALA A 55 12.32 -7.87 -22.92
C ALA A 55 11.88 -9.16 -23.64
N GLU A 56 11.08 -10.02 -22.99
CA GLU A 56 10.52 -11.23 -23.60
C GLU A 56 9.59 -10.92 -24.79
N ILE A 57 8.75 -9.89 -24.66
CA ILE A 57 7.86 -9.41 -25.73
C ILE A 57 8.69 -8.83 -26.89
N LEU A 58 9.66 -7.96 -26.59
CA LEU A 58 10.49 -7.31 -27.61
C LEU A 58 11.41 -8.29 -28.35
N ALA A 59 11.93 -9.29 -27.65
CA ALA A 59 12.78 -10.33 -28.24
C ALA A 59 12.01 -11.29 -29.16
N GLN A 60 10.68 -11.13 -29.31
CA GLN A 60 9.79 -12.00 -30.07
C GLN A 60 9.92 -13.48 -29.69
N ARG A 61 10.39 -13.75 -28.46
CA ARG A 61 10.52 -15.10 -27.91
C ARG A 61 9.17 -15.65 -27.45
N ALA A 62 8.26 -14.74 -27.10
CA ALA A 62 6.90 -15.07 -26.69
C ALA A 62 5.98 -15.26 -27.91
N SER A 63 5.22 -16.36 -27.90
CA SER A 63 4.11 -16.61 -28.81
C SER A 63 2.97 -15.60 -28.61
N ARG A 64 2.04 -15.49 -29.58
CA ARG A 64 0.89 -14.56 -29.48
C ARG A 64 0.05 -14.80 -28.22
N SER A 65 -0.12 -16.06 -27.81
CA SER A 65 -0.82 -16.43 -26.57
C SER A 65 -0.05 -16.01 -25.31
N GLU A 66 1.28 -16.18 -25.29
CA GLU A 66 2.13 -15.77 -24.16
C GLU A 66 2.15 -14.25 -23.99
N ILE A 67 2.17 -13.48 -25.07
CA ILE A 67 2.08 -12.02 -25.02
C ILE A 67 0.76 -11.58 -24.36
N ILE A 68 -0.36 -12.23 -24.70
CA ILE A 68 -1.67 -11.94 -24.08
C ILE A 68 -1.64 -12.29 -22.59
N MET A 69 -0.99 -13.40 -22.21
CA MET A 69 -0.87 -13.81 -20.81
C MET A 69 0.02 -12.88 -19.99
N LEU A 70 1.10 -12.34 -20.57
CA LEU A 70 2.01 -11.36 -19.96
C LEU A 70 1.37 -9.98 -19.74
N PHE A 71 0.29 -9.65 -20.45
CA PHE A 71 -0.38 -8.37 -20.27
C PHE A 71 -0.93 -8.19 -18.85
N ALA A 72 -1.51 -9.24 -18.27
CA ALA A 72 -2.05 -9.22 -16.92
C ALA A 72 -0.99 -8.90 -15.83
N PRO A 73 0.15 -9.61 -15.74
CA PRO A 73 1.19 -9.30 -14.77
C PRO A 73 1.86 -7.94 -15.02
N ILE A 74 2.04 -7.51 -16.28
CA ILE A 74 2.59 -6.18 -16.60
C ILE A 74 1.65 -5.08 -16.11
N ALA A 75 0.34 -5.19 -16.38
CA ALA A 75 -0.66 -4.22 -15.94
C ALA A 75 -0.77 -4.18 -14.40
N TYR A 76 -0.74 -5.35 -13.75
CA TYR A 76 -0.74 -5.47 -12.30
C TYR A 76 0.49 -4.78 -11.68
N GLN A 77 1.68 -5.10 -12.18
CA GLN A 77 2.93 -4.53 -11.69
C GLN A 77 3.02 -3.02 -11.93
N SER A 78 2.55 -2.55 -13.09
CA SER A 78 2.47 -1.11 -13.40
C SER A 78 1.54 -0.38 -12.44
N THR A 79 0.41 -0.99 -12.09
CA THR A 79 -0.54 -0.43 -11.10
C THR A 79 0.09 -0.34 -9.71
N ASN A 80 0.87 -1.35 -9.30
CA ASN A 80 1.59 -1.31 -8.02
C ASN A 80 2.66 -0.22 -7.99
N LEU A 81 3.43 -0.07 -9.07
CA LEU A 81 4.39 1.02 -9.22
C LEU A 81 3.71 2.38 -9.11
N MET A 82 2.59 2.59 -9.82
CA MET A 82 1.85 3.84 -9.79
C MET A 82 1.29 4.15 -8.40
N LYS A 83 0.72 3.16 -7.70
CA LYS A 83 0.28 3.31 -6.30
C LYS A 83 1.44 3.72 -5.39
N HIS A 84 2.59 3.09 -5.55
CA HIS A 84 3.77 3.37 -4.73
C HIS A 84 4.30 4.79 -4.95
N VAL A 85 4.44 5.21 -6.22
CA VAL A 85 4.82 6.59 -6.57
C VAL A 85 3.79 7.59 -6.04
N PHE A 86 2.49 7.31 -6.18
CA PHE A 86 1.43 8.18 -5.69
C PHE A 86 1.50 8.37 -4.17
N MET A 87 1.71 7.29 -3.41
CA MET A 87 1.91 7.37 -1.95
C MET A 87 3.13 8.23 -1.59
N MET A 88 4.21 8.16 -2.36
CA MET A 88 5.38 9.02 -2.14
C MET A 88 5.08 10.50 -2.40
N LEU A 89 4.44 10.81 -3.53
CA LEU A 89 4.10 12.19 -3.92
C LEU A 89 3.10 12.81 -2.94
N ARG A 90 2.15 12.01 -2.44
CA ARG A 90 1.10 12.46 -1.51
C ARG A 90 1.46 12.25 -0.05
N LYS A 91 2.71 11.90 0.30
CA LYS A 91 3.10 11.57 1.68
C LYS A 91 2.67 12.66 2.69
N ASN A 92 2.85 13.93 2.34
CA ASN A 92 2.55 15.06 3.22
C ASN A 92 1.05 15.17 3.47
N ASN A 93 0.23 14.95 2.44
CA ASN A 93 -1.22 14.97 2.58
C ASN A 93 -1.69 13.80 3.45
N ILE A 94 -1.10 12.61 3.30
CA ILE A 94 -1.46 11.46 4.14
C ILE A 94 -1.04 11.70 5.61
N GLN A 95 0.15 12.26 5.83
CA GLN A 95 0.59 12.67 7.18
C GLN A 95 -0.37 13.69 7.80
N MET A 96 -0.77 14.70 7.03
CA MET A 96 -1.71 15.72 7.48
C MET A 96 -3.07 15.12 7.81
N SER A 97 -3.59 14.20 6.99
CA SER A 97 -4.83 13.46 7.30
C SER A 97 -4.70 12.63 8.58
N MET A 98 -3.54 12.02 8.86
CA MET A 98 -3.32 11.31 10.14
C MET A 98 -3.27 12.26 11.33
N GLN A 99 -2.71 13.46 11.16
CA GLN A 99 -2.71 14.50 12.19
C GLN A 99 -4.13 14.99 12.47
N HIS A 100 -4.93 15.26 11.43
CA HIS A 100 -6.34 15.60 11.59
C HIS A 100 -7.11 14.50 12.31
N MET A 101 -6.97 13.24 11.90
CA MET A 101 -7.64 12.14 12.59
C MET A 101 -7.22 12.03 14.06
N LYS A 102 -5.96 12.36 14.38
CA LYS A 102 -5.49 12.42 15.77
C LYS A 102 -6.17 13.57 16.53
N SER A 103 -6.23 14.76 15.95
CA SER A 103 -6.93 15.92 16.54
C SER A 103 -8.42 15.62 16.74
N ASP A 104 -9.09 15.05 15.73
CA ASP A 104 -10.49 14.62 15.83
C ASP A 104 -10.69 13.64 16.99
N TRP A 105 -9.76 12.72 17.21
CA TRP A 105 -9.79 11.79 18.34
C TRP A 105 -9.59 12.45 19.71
N GLU A 106 -8.82 13.54 19.77
CA GLU A 106 -8.54 14.30 20.99
C GLU A 106 -9.68 15.29 21.33
N GLU A 107 -10.41 15.77 20.32
CA GLU A 107 -11.52 16.72 20.47
C GLU A 107 -12.89 16.07 20.75
N ILE A 108 -13.03 14.76 20.59
CA ILE A 108 -14.29 14.06 20.89
C ILE A 108 -14.55 14.03 22.40
N ASP A 109 -15.54 14.82 22.81
CA ASP A 109 -16.02 14.90 24.20
C ASP A 109 -17.31 14.07 24.42
N ASN A 110 -18.07 13.82 23.34
CA ASN A 110 -19.35 13.10 23.37
C ASN A 110 -19.19 11.60 23.06
N GLU A 111 -19.83 10.76 23.89
CA GLU A 111 -19.81 9.30 23.72
C GLU A 111 -20.46 8.84 22.41
N ASN A 112 -21.54 9.51 21.96
CA ASN A 112 -22.20 9.16 20.69
C ASN A 112 -21.28 9.37 19.47
N ASP A 113 -20.52 10.47 19.44
CA ASP A 113 -19.61 10.77 18.33
C ASP A 113 -18.41 9.80 18.34
N ARG A 114 -17.98 9.38 19.54
CA ARG A 114 -16.98 8.34 19.72
C ARG A 114 -17.43 7.00 19.15
N GLU A 115 -18.68 6.60 19.38
CA GLU A 115 -19.25 5.36 18.83
C GLU A 115 -19.30 5.39 17.30
N ILE A 116 -19.71 6.51 16.73
CA ILE A 116 -19.76 6.71 15.27
C ILE A 116 -18.35 6.56 14.67
N MET A 117 -17.34 7.19 15.28
CA MET A 117 -15.95 7.09 14.81
C MET A 117 -15.43 5.65 14.86
N ILE A 118 -15.66 4.94 15.97
CA ILE A 118 -15.28 3.52 16.11
C ILE A 118 -15.97 2.65 15.05
N LYS A 119 -17.25 2.89 14.78
CA LYS A 119 -18.00 2.16 13.74
C LYS A 119 -17.38 2.36 12.36
N ASN A 120 -17.00 3.59 12.02
CA ASN A 120 -16.35 3.90 10.74
C ASN A 120 -14.99 3.19 10.62
N ILE A 121 -14.19 3.16 11.69
CA ILE A 121 -12.92 2.44 11.71
C ILE A 121 -13.11 0.94 11.54
N ARG A 122 -14.13 0.35 12.19
CA ARG A 122 -14.45 -1.08 12.00
C ARG A 122 -14.82 -1.40 10.56
N ILE A 123 -15.60 -0.53 9.91
CA ILE A 123 -15.94 -0.67 8.49
C ILE A 123 -14.67 -0.58 7.63
N ALA A 124 -13.82 0.42 7.86
CA ALA A 124 -12.55 0.58 7.15
C ALA A 124 -11.66 -0.66 7.30
N HIS A 125 -11.53 -1.19 8.51
CA HIS A 125 -10.79 -2.43 8.76
C HIS A 125 -11.39 -3.63 8.02
N LYS A 126 -12.72 -3.81 8.08
CA LYS A 126 -13.41 -4.91 7.40
C LYS A 126 -13.18 -4.86 5.89
N LEU A 127 -13.30 -3.66 5.28
CA LEU A 127 -13.02 -3.46 3.87
C LEU A 127 -11.55 -3.76 3.54
N GLY A 128 -10.62 -3.28 4.36
CA GLY A 128 -9.19 -3.54 4.17
C GLY A 128 -8.85 -5.04 4.24
N PHE A 129 -9.46 -5.78 5.15
CA PHE A 129 -9.32 -7.25 5.22
C PHE A 129 -9.88 -7.94 3.97
N ILE A 130 -11.07 -7.53 3.50
CA ILE A 130 -11.68 -8.10 2.29
C ILE A 130 -10.78 -7.88 1.07
N VAL A 131 -10.27 -6.66 0.88
CA VAL A 131 -9.37 -6.32 -0.24
C VAL A 131 -8.07 -7.12 -0.15
N THR A 132 -7.49 -7.23 1.03
CA THR A 132 -6.25 -8.00 1.25
C THR A 132 -6.46 -9.48 0.95
N PHE A 133 -7.55 -10.06 1.45
CA PHE A 133 -7.92 -11.45 1.21
C PHE A 133 -8.10 -11.71 -0.28
N PHE A 134 -8.92 -10.90 -0.97
CA PHE A 134 -9.16 -11.06 -2.40
C PHE A 134 -7.88 -10.94 -3.23
N THR A 135 -7.01 -9.98 -2.89
CA THR A 135 -5.73 -9.80 -3.58
C THR A 135 -4.82 -11.02 -3.39
N PHE A 136 -4.75 -11.56 -2.16
CA PHE A 136 -3.96 -12.74 -1.86
C PHE A 136 -4.50 -13.99 -2.58
N THR A 137 -5.82 -14.20 -2.56
CA THR A 137 -6.46 -15.30 -3.28
C THR A 137 -6.23 -15.20 -4.79
N ALA A 138 -6.38 -14.02 -5.38
CA ALA A 138 -6.12 -13.81 -6.81
C ALA A 138 -4.66 -14.15 -7.18
N LEU A 139 -3.69 -13.74 -6.35
CA LEU A 139 -2.29 -14.08 -6.54
C LEU A 139 -2.04 -15.59 -6.44
N MET A 140 -2.63 -16.26 -5.46
CA MET A 140 -2.51 -17.72 -5.30
C MET A 140 -3.11 -18.47 -6.50
N VAL A 141 -4.27 -18.05 -6.98
CA VAL A 141 -4.93 -18.65 -8.14
C VAL A 141 -4.09 -18.46 -9.41
N TYR A 142 -3.53 -17.25 -9.63
CA TYR A 142 -2.64 -16.99 -10.75
C TYR A 142 -1.42 -17.91 -10.74
N ASN A 143 -0.76 -18.08 -9.59
CA ASN A 143 0.42 -18.95 -9.45
C ASN A 143 0.10 -20.46 -9.46
N PHE A 144 -1.16 -20.86 -9.29
CA PHE A 144 -1.57 -22.26 -9.35
C PHE A 144 -2.00 -22.68 -10.76
N ILE A 145 -2.55 -21.74 -11.53
CA ILE A 145 -3.03 -21.99 -12.90
C ILE A 145 -1.90 -21.91 -13.94
N ILE A 146 -0.89 -21.07 -13.69
CA ILE A 146 0.33 -20.93 -14.51
C ILE A 146 1.41 -21.85 -13.95
#